data_AF-A0A815RZ41-F1
#
_entry.id   AF-A0A815RZ41-F1
#
_cell.length_a   1.000
_cell.length_b   1.000
_cell.length_c   1.000
_cell.angle_alpha   90.00
_cell.angle_beta   90.00
_cell.angle_gamma   90.00
#
_symmetry.space_group_name_H-M   'P 1'
#
loop_
_entity.id
_entity.type
_entity.pdbx_description
1 polymer ?
#
loop_
_entity_poly.entity_id
_entity_poly.type
_entity_poly.pdbx_seq_one_letter_code
_entity_poly.pdbx_strand_id
1 'polypeptide(L)'
;MAPNHRLFAVSCITLLLILIISKCHASYPLFGEIPVPQRPAKFATKNDVDRYVNRMKQYYETMKHLRYWRRAIDQSDEEYDDSLEGIFLEYEQK
;
A
#
# COMPACT_ATOMS: atom_id res chain seq x y z
N MET A 1 -26.96 2.21 -41.76
CA MET A 1 -25.52 2.53 -41.68
C MET A 1 -25.31 3.39 -40.43
N ALA A 2 -24.99 2.77 -39.28
CA ALA A 2 -24.42 3.39 -38.07
C ALA A 2 -23.99 2.38 -36.97
N PRO A 3 -23.63 1.10 -37.23
CA PRO A 3 -23.12 0.21 -36.16
C PRO A 3 -21.72 0.61 -35.65
N ASN A 4 -20.96 1.38 -36.45
CA ASN A 4 -19.57 1.71 -36.16
C ASN A 4 -19.39 2.68 -34.97
N HIS A 5 -20.38 3.53 -34.67
CA HIS A 5 -20.29 4.46 -33.54
C HIS A 5 -20.35 3.77 -32.19
N ARG A 6 -21.06 2.63 -32.09
CA ARG A 6 -21.10 1.81 -30.87
C ARG A 6 -19.75 1.14 -30.61
N LEU A 7 -19.13 0.60 -31.66
CA LEU A 7 -17.78 0.00 -31.56
C LEU A 7 -16.72 1.04 -31.19
N PHE A 8 -16.81 2.24 -31.75
CA PHE A 8 -15.91 3.35 -31.41
C PHE A 8 -16.04 3.76 -29.94
N ALA A 9 -17.26 3.95 -29.43
CA ALA A 9 -17.50 4.32 -28.04
C ALA A 9 -16.96 3.28 -27.05
N VAL A 10 -17.16 1.99 -27.33
CA VAL A 10 -16.59 0.90 -26.51
C VAL A 10 -15.06 0.96 -26.51
N SER A 11 -14.44 1.21 -27.67
CA SER A 11 -12.97 1.36 -27.74
C SER A 11 -12.45 2.54 -26.90
N CYS A 12 -13.15 3.68 -26.92
CA CYS A 12 -12.75 4.88 -26.16
C CYS A 12 -12.90 4.68 -24.66
N ILE A 13 -13.98 4.04 -24.20
CA ILE A 13 -14.20 3.74 -22.77
C ILE A 13 -13.10 2.80 -22.25
N THR A 14 -12.76 1.78 -23.03
CA THR A 14 -11.70 0.82 -22.66
C THR A 14 -10.33 1.51 -22.55
N LEU A 15 -10.00 2.41 -23.49
CA LEU A 15 -8.78 3.23 -23.44
C LEU A 15 -8.74 4.17 -22.24
N LEU A 16 -9.85 4.82 -21.91
CA LEU A 16 -9.98 5.69 -20.74
C LEU A 16 -9.74 4.94 -19.43
N LEU A 17 -10.30 3.74 -19.29
CA LEU A 17 -10.10 2.89 -18.11
C LEU A 17 -8.62 2.49 -17.94
N ILE A 18 -7.95 2.11 -19.03
CA ILE A 18 -6.51 1.78 -18.99
C ILE A 18 -5.69 3.00 -18.55
N LEU A 19 -5.96 4.19 -19.10
CA LEU A 19 -5.25 5.42 -18.73
C LEU A 19 -5.46 5.81 -17.26
N ILE A 20 -6.65 5.57 -16.72
CA ILE A 20 -6.95 5.80 -15.30
C ILE A 20 -6.17 4.81 -14.44
N ILE A 21 -6.20 3.51 -14.76
CA ILE A 21 -5.49 2.48 -14.00
C ILE A 21 -3.97 2.73 -14.03
N SER A 22 -3.40 3.12 -15.17
CA SER A 22 -1.97 3.45 -15.29
C SER A 22 -1.56 4.67 -14.45
N LYS A 23 -2.42 5.68 -14.31
CA LYS A 23 -2.14 6.84 -13.43
C LYS A 23 -2.38 6.54 -11.95
N CYS A 24 -3.33 5.64 -11.64
CA CYS A 24 -3.53 5.17 -10.27
C CYS A 24 -2.30 4.40 -9.76
N HIS A 25 -1.64 3.57 -10.57
CA HIS A 25 -0.41 2.87 -10.18
C HIS A 25 0.78 3.80 -9.90
N ALA A 26 0.85 4.98 -10.54
CA ALA A 26 1.87 5.97 -10.24
C ALA A 26 1.66 6.68 -8.88
N SER A 27 0.45 6.56 -8.31
CA SER A 27 0.03 7.29 -7.10
C SER A 27 0.00 6.40 -5.84
N TYR A 28 -0.01 5.08 -6.02
CA TYR A 28 0.22 4.14 -4.93
C TYR A 28 1.68 3.71 -4.98
N PRO A 29 2.56 4.27 -4.13
CA PRO A 29 3.63 3.44 -3.63
C PRO A 29 2.91 2.31 -2.89
N LEU A 30 2.68 1.20 -3.60
CA LEU A 30 2.49 -0.09 -2.98
C LEU A 30 3.55 -0.14 -1.88
N PHE A 31 3.16 -0.60 -0.69
CA PHE A 31 4.03 -0.83 0.46
C PHE A 31 5.29 -1.70 0.16
N GLY A 32 5.51 -2.07 -1.11
CA GLY A 32 6.76 -2.56 -1.67
C GLY A 32 7.87 -1.51 -1.58
N GLU A 33 8.74 -1.76 -0.60
CA GLU A 33 10.09 -1.21 -0.46
C GLU A 33 10.12 0.27 -0.11
N ILE A 34 9.87 0.60 1.18
CA ILE A 34 10.52 1.79 1.73
C ILE A 34 12.03 1.49 1.65
N PRO A 35 12.78 2.16 0.78
CA PRO A 35 14.17 1.81 0.56
C PRO A 35 14.93 2.13 1.84
N VAL A 36 15.61 1.12 2.40
CA VAL A 36 16.52 1.34 3.54
C VAL A 36 17.51 2.42 3.11
N PRO A 37 17.62 3.55 3.85
CA PRO A 37 18.54 4.59 3.45
C PRO A 37 19.96 4.01 3.36
N GLN A 38 20.51 4.00 2.14
CA GLN A 38 21.83 3.42 1.93
C GLN A 38 22.89 4.29 2.58
N ARG A 39 23.84 3.65 3.26
CA ARG A 39 25.01 4.32 3.82
C ARG A 39 25.84 4.87 2.66
N PRO A 40 26.14 6.19 2.62
CA PRO A 40 27.02 6.73 1.61
C PRO A 40 28.43 6.15 1.76
N ALA A 41 29.11 5.90 0.64
CA ALA A 41 30.44 5.27 0.61
C ALA A 41 31.50 6.07 1.40
N LYS A 42 31.35 7.41 1.45
CA LYS A 42 32.18 8.30 2.24
C LYS A 42 31.38 9.52 2.66
N PHE A 43 31.59 10.00 3.87
CA PHE A 43 31.09 11.29 4.32
C PHE A 43 32.17 12.34 4.05
N ALA A 44 31.86 13.36 3.25
CA ALA A 44 32.81 14.43 2.93
C ALA A 44 32.85 15.48 4.05
N THR A 45 31.70 15.73 4.70
CA THR A 45 31.56 16.74 5.75
C THR A 45 30.74 16.23 6.94
N LYS A 46 30.84 16.91 8.09
CA LYS A 46 29.98 16.66 9.26
C LYS A 46 28.49 16.84 8.91
N ASN A 47 28.16 17.82 8.08
CA ASN A 47 26.78 18.06 7.63
C ASN A 47 26.19 16.87 6.86
N ASP A 48 27.01 16.11 6.12
CA ASP A 48 26.57 14.91 5.41
C ASP A 48 26.22 13.78 6.39
N VAL A 49 27.01 13.65 7.46
CA VAL A 49 26.74 12.70 8.55
C VAL A 49 25.42 13.06 9.23
N ASP A 50 25.25 14.32 9.62
CA ASP A 50 24.05 14.79 10.32
C ASP A 50 22.78 14.60 9.46
N ARG A 51 22.88 14.88 8.15
CA ARG A 51 21.79 14.66 7.19
C ARG A 51 21.44 13.19 7.06
N TYR A 52 22.44 12.30 6.98
CA TYR A 52 22.21 10.86 6.91
C TYR A 52 21.58 10.32 8.21
N VAL A 53 22.06 10.75 9.38
CA VAL A 53 21.51 10.37 10.69
C VAL A 53 20.05 10.81 10.81
N ASN A 54 19.71 12.04 10.41
CA ASN A 54 18.32 12.49 10.43
C ASN A 54 17.42 11.67 9.50
N ARG A 55 17.92 11.29 8.31
CA ARG A 55 17.19 10.42 7.38
C ARG A 55 16.96 9.02 7.98
N MET A 56 17.96 8.46 8.67
CA MET A 56 17.83 7.18 9.36
C MET A 56 16.81 7.24 10.52
N LYS A 57 16.77 8.33 11.29
CA LYS A 57 15.77 8.53 12.35
C LYS A 57 14.36 8.57 11.80
N GLN A 58 14.14 9.32 10.72
CA GLN A 58 12.84 9.38 10.04
C GLN A 58 12.39 8.00 9.56
N TYR A 59 13.29 7.28 8.88
CA TYR A 59 13.01 5.91 8.44
C TYR A 59 12.62 4.98 9.60
N TYR A 60 13.35 5.06 10.73
CA TYR A 60 13.05 4.26 11.91
C TYR A 60 11.65 4.53 12.48
N GLU A 61 11.25 5.80 12.62
CA GLU A 61 9.91 6.14 13.11
C GLU A 61 8.82 5.67 12.13
N THR A 62 9.03 5.82 10.83
CA THR A 62 8.11 5.27 9.82
C THR A 62 7.93 3.75 9.99
N MET A 63 9.04 3.00 10.11
CA MET A 63 8.99 1.55 10.31
C MET A 63 8.34 1.15 11.64
N LYS A 64 8.52 1.95 12.70
CA LYS A 64 7.84 1.74 13.98
C LYS A 64 6.33 1.88 13.83
N HIS A 65 5.85 2.92 13.15
CA HIS A 65 4.43 3.10 12.88
C HIS A 65 3.86 1.96 12.03
N LEU A 66 4.56 1.55 10.97
CA LEU A 66 4.09 0.44 10.13
C LEU A 66 3.93 -0.87 10.91
N ARG A 67 4.87 -1.18 11.83
CA ARG A 67 4.75 -2.35 12.70
C ARG A 67 3.55 -2.26 13.65
N TYR A 68 3.28 -1.07 14.18
CA TYR A 68 2.10 -0.83 15.01
C TYR A 68 0.82 -1.08 14.23
N TRP A 69 0.69 -0.49 13.03
CA TRP A 69 -0.46 -0.69 12.16
C TRP A 69 -0.66 -2.15 11.77
N ARG A 70 0.41 -2.86 11.44
CA ARG A 70 0.33 -4.28 11.13
C ARG A 70 -0.21 -5.10 12.30
N ARG A 71 0.29 -4.88 13.52
CA ARG A 71 -0.25 -5.56 14.72
C ARG A 71 -1.73 -5.25 14.96
N ALA A 72 -2.16 -4.02 14.72
CA ALA A 72 -3.56 -3.65 14.87
C ALA A 72 -4.46 -4.36 13.84
N ILE A 73 -3.97 -4.54 12.61
CA ILE A 73 -4.66 -5.34 11.58
C ILE A 73 -4.71 -6.80 12.01
N ASP A 74 -3.57 -7.38 12.39
CA ASP A 74 -3.50 -8.78 12.81
C ASP A 74 -4.46 -9.06 14.00
N GLN A 75 -4.59 -8.14 14.95
CA GLN A 75 -5.57 -8.23 16.06
C GLN A 75 -7.02 -8.12 15.60
N SER A 76 -7.31 -7.22 14.65
CA SER A 76 -8.66 -7.07 14.09
C SER A 76 -9.09 -8.31 13.29
N ASP A 77 -8.15 -8.98 12.62
CA ASP A 77 -8.41 -10.21 11.89
C ASP A 77 -8.72 -11.36 12.88
N GLU A 78 -7.98 -11.47 13.99
CA GLU A 78 -8.26 -12.44 15.07
C GLU A 78 -9.65 -12.22 15.70
N GLU A 79 -10.01 -10.97 16.03
CA GLU A 79 -11.35 -10.63 16.54
C GLU A 79 -12.47 -10.94 15.53
N TYR A 80 -12.19 -10.81 14.23
CA TYR A 80 -13.16 -11.13 13.18
C TYR A 80 -13.37 -12.64 13.03
N ASP A 81 -12.29 -13.43 13.10
CA ASP A 81 -12.34 -14.89 13.05
C ASP A 81 -13.11 -15.45 14.26
N ASP A 82 -12.83 -14.95 15.47
CA ASP A 82 -13.56 -15.33 16.70
C ASP A 82 -15.07 -15.04 16.59
N SER A 83 -15.42 -13.89 15.98
CA SER A 83 -16.82 -13.49 15.77
C SER A 83 -17.54 -14.43 14.78
N LEU A 84 -16.86 -14.83 13.70
CA LEU A 84 -17.41 -15.79 12.75
C LEU A 84 -17.64 -17.16 13.39
N GLU A 85 -16.68 -17.66 14.18
CA GLU A 85 -16.81 -18.93 14.89
C GLU A 85 -18.03 -18.93 15.82
N GLY A 86 -18.25 -17.84 16.56
CA GLY A 86 -19.44 -17.67 17.40
C GLY A 86 -20.75 -17.77 16.62
N ILE A 87 -20.84 -17.11 15.45
CA ILE A 87 -22.03 -17.16 14.59
C ILE A 87 -22.26 -18.57 14.04
N PHE A 88 -21.21 -19.29 13.64
CA PHE A 88 -21.35 -20.67 13.14
C PHE A 88 -21.85 -21.63 14.22
N LEU A 89 -21.32 -21.52 15.44
CA LEU A 89 -21.79 -22.32 16.58
C LEU A 89 -23.27 -22.05 16.92
N GLU A 90 -23.72 -20.79 16.82
CA GLU A 90 -25.13 -20.44 17.01
C GLU A 90 -26.04 -20.98 15.89
N TYR A 91 -25.54 -21.04 14.66
CA TYR A 91 -26.28 -21.56 13.52
C TYR A 91 -26.44 -23.08 13.58
N GLU A 92 -25.39 -23.82 13.93
CA GLU A 92 -25.41 -25.30 14.02
C GLU A 92 -26.30 -25.84 15.15
N GLN A 93 -26.60 -25.03 16.16
CA GLN A 93 -27.51 -25.41 17.27
C GLN A 93 -29.00 -25.26 16.93
N LYS A 94 -29.36 -24.74 15.75
CA LYS A 94 -30.75 -24.57 15.28
C LYS A 94 -31.13 -25.59 14.22
#